data_AF-T1G786-F1
#
_entry.id   AF-T1G786-F1
#
_cell.length_a   1.000
_cell.length_b   1.000
_cell.length_c   1.000
_cell.angle_alpha   90.00
_cell.angle_beta   90.00
_cell.angle_gamma   90.00
#
_symmetry.space_group_name_H-M   'P 1'
#
loop_
_entity.id
_entity.type
_entity.pdbx_description
1 polymer ?
#
loop_
_entity_poly.entity_id
_entity_poly.type
_entity_poly.pdbx_seq_one_letter_code
_entity_poly.pdbx_strand_id
1 'polypeptide(L)' 'AEQLNNYLSSQAKNVEHLFCYPAVCAAFLKINSKLPSSAAVERLFSVAGQIFTNKRKVVNTSFFLNGNVWKVVNY' A
#
# COMPACT_ATOMS: atom_id res chain seq x y z
N ALA A 1 -8.15 30.27 -11.53
CA ALA A 1 -7.10 29.56 -12.30
C ALA A 1 -5.68 30.12 -12.05
N GLU A 2 -5.54 31.31 -11.47
CA GLU A 2 -4.25 31.98 -11.25
C GLU A 2 -3.21 31.14 -10.47
N GLN A 3 -3.60 30.51 -9.36
CA GLN A 3 -2.70 29.64 -8.60
C GLN A 3 -2.14 28.46 -9.41
N LEU A 4 -2.95 27.87 -10.30
CA LEU A 4 -2.51 26.77 -11.16
C LEU A 4 -1.50 27.27 -12.19
N ASN A 5 -1.77 28.42 -12.81
CA ASN A 5 -0.86 28.99 -13.80
C ASN A 5 0.49 29.38 -13.17
N ASN A 6 0.45 29.97 -11.97
CA ASN A 6 1.65 30.32 -11.20
C ASN A 6 2.43 29.07 -10.76
N TYR A 7 1.74 28.01 -10.35
CA TYR A 7 2.38 26.73 -10.03
C TYR A 7 3.07 26.10 -11.24
N LEU A 8 2.40 26.07 -12.40
CA LEU A 8 2.94 25.51 -13.65
C LEU A 8 4.09 26.34 -14.23
N SER A 9 4.12 27.65 -13.96
CA SER A 9 5.18 28.55 -14.40
C SER A 9 6.41 28.51 -13.49
N SER A 10 6.32 27.88 -12.32
CA SER A 10 7.42 27.77 -11.38
C SER A 10 8.41 26.69 -11.80
N GLN A 11 9.71 26.96 -11.63
CA GLN A 11 10.77 25.98 -11.87
C GLN A 11 11.11 25.14 -10.62
N ALA A 12 10.38 25.34 -9.52
CA ALA A 12 10.64 24.62 -8.28
C ALA A 12 10.30 23.12 -8.42
N LYS A 13 11.23 22.26 -8.01
CA LYS A 13 11.09 20.79 -8.09
C LYS A 13 10.75 20.13 -6.74
N ASN A 14 10.72 20.92 -5.67
CA ASN A 14 10.48 20.43 -4.32
C ASN A 14 8.98 20.29 -4.06
N VAL A 15 8.58 19.21 -3.39
CA VAL A 15 7.18 18.97 -3.02
C VAL A 15 6.65 20.02 -2.04
N GLU A 16 7.54 20.60 -1.22
CA GLU A 16 7.23 21.70 -0.30
C GLU A 16 6.63 22.91 -1.00
N HIS A 17 7.01 23.15 -2.26
CA HIS A 17 6.49 24.25 -3.06
C HIS A 17 4.98 24.12 -3.34
N LEU A 18 4.44 22.90 -3.28
CA LEU A 18 3.00 22.67 -3.43
C LEU A 18 2.19 23.31 -2.29
N PHE A 19 2.79 23.47 -1.10
CA PHE A 19 2.12 24.11 0.05
C PHE A 19 1.89 25.61 -0.15
N CYS A 20 2.62 26.26 -1.06
CA CYS A 20 2.40 27.66 -1.44
C CYS A 20 1.12 27.86 -2.25
N TYR A 21 0.51 26.78 -2.78
CA TYR A 21 -0.69 26.84 -3.62
C TYR A 21 -1.81 25.94 -3.06
N PRO A 22 -2.56 26.41 -2.03
CA PRO A 22 -3.56 25.61 -1.33
C PRO A 22 -4.58 24.91 -2.24
N ALA A 23 -5.08 25.57 -3.29
CA ALA A 23 -6.05 24.95 -4.20
C ALA A 23 -5.42 23.84 -5.07
N VAL A 24 -4.17 24.01 -5.50
CA VAL A 24 -3.43 23.00 -6.26
C VAL A 24 -3.07 21.82 -5.37
N CYS A 25 -2.67 22.08 -4.11
CA CYS A 25 -2.41 21.06 -3.10
C CYS A 25 -3.66 20.22 -2.80
N ALA A 26 -4.81 20.87 -2.57
CA ALA A 26 -6.07 20.18 -2.33
C ALA A 26 -6.49 19.30 -3.51
N ALA A 27 -6.31 19.78 -4.75
CA ALA A 27 -6.57 19.00 -5.96
C ALA A 27 -5.60 17.81 -6.10
N PHE A 28 -4.31 18.04 -5.87
CA PHE A 28 -3.27 16.99 -5.88
C PHE A 28 -3.62 15.89 -4.88
N LEU A 29 -3.93 16.25 -3.63
CA LEU A 29 -4.35 15.30 -2.61
C LEU A 29 -5.60 14.56 -3.07
N LYS A 30 -6.65 15.25 -3.50
CA LYS A 30 -7.90 14.63 -3.95
C LYS A 30 -7.72 13.64 -5.11
N ILE A 31 -6.80 13.90 -6.03
CA ILE A 31 -6.54 13.02 -7.18
C ILE A 31 -5.71 11.80 -6.74
N ASN A 32 -4.67 12.01 -5.94
CA ASN A 32 -3.76 10.95 -5.50
C ASN A 32 -4.28 10.16 -4.28
N SER A 33 -5.26 10.68 -3.56
CA SER A 33 -5.90 10.03 -2.41
C SER A 33 -7.07 9.13 -2.81
N LYS A 34 -7.37 8.98 -4.11
CA LYS A 34 -8.41 8.06 -4.58
C LYS A 34 -7.96 6.62 -4.34
N LEU A 35 -8.42 6.10 -3.21
CA LEU A 35 -8.37 4.74 -2.69
C LEU A 35 -6.99 4.07 -2.75
N PRO A 36 -6.42 3.62 -1.61
CA PRO A 36 -5.38 2.60 -1.70
C PRO A 36 -5.93 1.46 -2.58
N SER A 37 -5.15 1.03 -3.57
CA SER A 37 -5.51 -0.12 -4.43
C SER A 37 -6.10 -1.24 -3.57
N SER A 38 -7.05 -2.02 -4.10
CA SER A 38 -7.61 -3.20 -3.41
C SER A 38 -6.51 -4.01 -2.72
N ALA A 39 -5.36 -4.17 -3.39
CA ALA A 39 -4.19 -4.84 -2.85
C ALA A 39 -3.65 -4.27 -1.53
N ALA A 40 -3.65 -2.95 -1.32
CA ALA A 40 -3.22 -2.33 -0.07
C ALA A 40 -4.26 -2.52 1.06
N VAL A 41 -5.54 -2.49 0.72
CA VAL A 41 -6.63 -2.81 1.65
C VAL A 41 -6.60 -4.30 2.02
N GLU A 42 -6.43 -5.19 1.05
CA GLU A 42 -6.26 -6.63 1.23
C GLU A 42 -4.99 -6.97 2.03
N ARG A 43 -3.89 -6.22 1.86
CA ARG A 43 -2.68 -6.38 2.68
C ARG A 43 -2.95 -5.97 4.13
N LEU A 44 -3.67 -4.88 4.35
CA LEU A 44 -4.10 -4.46 5.69
C LEU A 44 -4.97 -5.55 6.34
N PHE A 45 -6.00 -6.05 5.63
CA PHE A 45 -6.89 -7.09 6.15
C PHE A 45 -6.23 -8.46 6.28
N SER A 46 -5.27 -8.80 5.42
CA SER A 46 -4.49 -10.04 5.53
C SER A 46 -3.59 -10.00 6.77
N VAL A 47 -2.85 -8.90 6.97
CA VAL A 47 -1.98 -8.69 8.14
C VAL A 47 -2.80 -8.57 9.42
N ALA A 48 -3.88 -7.79 9.41
CA ALA A 48 -4.79 -7.69 10.55
C ALA A 48 -5.46 -9.06 10.83
N GLY A 49 -5.86 -9.78 9.79
CA GLY A 49 -6.38 -11.15 9.90
C GLY A 49 -5.37 -12.09 10.56
N GLN A 50 -4.06 -11.92 10.33
CA GLN A 50 -3.02 -12.69 11.03
C GLN A 50 -2.90 -12.33 12.52
N ILE A 51 -3.24 -11.10 12.91
CA ILE A 51 -3.23 -10.65 14.31
C ILE A 51 -4.50 -11.11 15.05
N PHE A 52 -5.67 -11.01 14.39
CA PHE A 52 -6.97 -11.32 14.97
C PHE A 52 -7.37 -12.80 14.86
N THR A 53 -6.76 -13.56 13.95
CA THR A 53 -6.86 -15.02 13.96
C THR A 53 -5.66 -15.59 14.69
N ASN A 54 -5.91 -16.24 15.83
CA ASN A 54 -4.88 -17.00 16.55
C ASN A 54 -4.53 -18.26 15.75
N LYS A 55 -3.84 -18.08 14.61
CA LYS A 55 -3.23 -19.20 13.90
C LYS A 55 -2.05 -19.64 14.75
N ARG A 56 -2.29 -20.59 15.67
CA ARG A 56 -1.25 -21.57 16.03
C ARG A 56 -0.62 -21.97 14.71
N LYS A 57 0.62 -21.57 14.47
CA LYS A 57 1.39 -22.03 13.32
C LYS A 57 1.58 -23.53 13.53
N VAL A 58 0.59 -24.34 13.16
CA VAL A 58 0.87 -25.71 12.76
C VAL A 58 1.72 -25.53 11.53
N VAL A 59 3.03 -25.59 11.72
CA VAL A 59 4.00 -25.64 10.64
C VAL A 59 3.80 -27.01 9.99
N ASN A 60 2.74 -27.13 9.18
CA ASN A 60 2.60 -28.24 8.26
C ASN A 60 3.52 -27.94 7.08
N THR A 61 4.82 -28.00 7.39
CA THR A 61 5.89 -27.77 6.42
C THR A 61 5.75 -28.86 5.37
N SER A 62 5.18 -28.46 4.24
CA SER A 62 5.06 -29.32 3.09
C SER A 62 6.18 -28.95 2.14
N PHE A 63 7.08 -29.88 1.87
CA PHE A 63 8.20 -29.65 0.98
C PHE A 63 7.97 -30.38 -0.34
N PHE A 64 8.31 -29.73 -1.44
CA PHE A 64 8.24 -30.29 -2.78
C PHE A 64 9.62 -30.82 -3.16
N LEU A 65 9.72 -32.12 -3.41
CA LEU A 65 10.94 -32.80 -3.85
C LEU A 65 10.57 -33.76 -4.98
N ASN A 66 11.26 -33.62 -6.12
CA ASN A 66 11.09 -34.47 -7.30
C ASN A 66 9.63 -34.62 -7.74
N GLY A 67 8.89 -33.50 -7.83
CA GLY A 67 7.50 -33.48 -8.29
C GLY A 67 6.46 -34.03 -7.30
N ASN A 68 6.87 -34.40 -6.08
CA ASN A 68 5.98 -34.95 -5.06
C ASN A 68 5.91 -34.06 -3.82
N VAL A 69 4.74 -34.03 -3.17
CA VAL A 69 4.46 -33.22 -1.97
C VAL A 69 4.59 -34.07 -0.71
N TRP A 70 5.50 -33.69 0.18
CA TRP A 70 5.73 -34.39 1.45
C TRP A 70 5.27 -33.52 2.62
N LYS A 71 4.51 -34.07 3.57
CA LYS A 71 4.04 -33.36 4.78
C LYS A 71 4.72 -33.94 6.02
N VAL A 72 5.33 -33.08 6.83
CA VAL A 72 5.84 -33.48 8.15
C VAL A 72 4.78 -33.20 9.20
N VAL A 73 4.28 -34.27 9.84
CA VAL A 73 3.39 -34.18 11.01
C VAL A 73 4.25 -34.32 12.25
N ASN A 74 4.41 -33.23 13.02
CA ASN A 74 5.00 -33.30 14.36
C ASN A 74 3.87 -33.47 15.36
N TYR A 75 3.98 -34.49 16.23
CA TYR A 75 3.06 -34.77 17.33
C TYR A 75 3.27 -33.78 18.49
#